data_AF-A0A7Y1XHH7-F1
#
_entry.id   AF-A0A7Y1XHH7-F1
#
_cell.length_a   1.000
_cell.length_b   1.000
_cell.length_c   1.000
_cell.angle_alpha   90.00
_cell.angle_beta   90.00
_cell.angle_gamma   90.00
#
_symmetry.space_group_name_H-M   'P 1'
#
loop_
_entity.id
_entity.type
_entity.pdbx_description
1 polymer ?
#
loop_
_entity_poly.entity_id
_entity_poly.type
_entity_poly.pdbx_seq_one_letter_code
_entity_poly.pdbx_strand_id
1 'polypeptide(L)' 'MGNYSTNEFKNGLKLIIEGDPCSIVENEVVKPGKGQA' A
#
# COMPACT_ATOMS: atom_id res chain seq x y z
N MET A 1 1.32 -6.30 -15.88
CA MET A 1 1.16 -6.25 -14.40
C MET A 1 1.27 -4.79 -14.01
N GLY A 2 0.20 -4.18 -13.49
CA GLY A 2 0.26 -2.77 -13.06
C GLY A 2 1.18 -2.66 -11.84
N ASN A 3 2.27 -1.91 -11.96
CA ASN A 3 3.05 -1.51 -10.80
C ASN A 3 2.28 -0.37 -10.14
N TYR A 4 1.89 -0.57 -8.89
CA TYR A 4 1.29 0.47 -8.06
C TYR A 4 2.38 1.00 -7.12
N SER A 5 2.54 2.33 -7.06
CA SER A 5 3.33 2.99 -6.03
C SER A 5 2.54 3.06 -4.73
N THR A 6 3.21 3.08 -3.58
CA THR A 6 2.57 3.29 -2.26
C THR A 6 1.78 4.59 -2.18
N ASN A 7 2.14 5.59 -3.00
CA ASN A 7 1.41 6.85 -3.13
C ASN A 7 0.03 6.71 -3.81
N GLU A 8 -0.24 5.58 -4.47
CA GLU A 8 -1.48 5.30 -5.19
C GLU A 8 -2.44 4.43 -4.38
N PHE A 9 -2.06 4.07 -3.14
CA PHE A 9 -2.85 3.20 -2.28
C PHE A 9 -4.13 3.91 -1.82
N LYS A 10 -5.26 3.25 -2.06
CA LYS A 10 -6.59 3.67 -1.66
C LYS A 10 -7.33 2.48 -1.07
N ASN A 11 -8.25 2.75 -0.15
CA ASN A 11 -9.12 1.71 0.41
C ASN A 11 -9.88 1.01 -0.72
N GLY A 12 -9.89 -0.33 -0.68
CA GLY A 12 -10.49 -1.18 -1.70
C GLY A 12 -9.58 -1.50 -2.90
N LEU A 13 -8.37 -0.92 -2.99
CA LEU A 13 -7.39 -1.32 -4.01
C LEU A 13 -7.01 -2.78 -3.80
N LYS A 14 -7.02 -3.57 -4.89
CA LYS A 14 -6.65 -4.99 -4.87
C LYS A 14 -5.18 -5.15 -5.25
N LEU A 15 -4.44 -5.89 -4.44
CA LEU A 15 -3.03 -6.18 -4.62
C LEU A 15 -2.82 -7.69 -4.53
N ILE A 16 -1.80 -8.20 -5.22
CA ILE A 16 -1.33 -9.57 -5.03
C ILE A 16 -0.20 -9.52 -4.00
N ILE A 17 -0.39 -10.16 -2.85
CA ILE A 17 0.62 -10.27 -1.79
C ILE A 17 0.90 -11.75 -1.59
N GLU A 18 2.16 -12.16 -1.76
CA GLU A 18 2.58 -13.58 -1.68
C GLU A 18 1.81 -14.54 -2.61
N GLY A 19 1.24 -14.03 -3.69
CA GLY A 19 0.45 -14.81 -4.65
C GLY A 19 -1.06 -14.74 -4.42
N ASP A 20 -1.51 -14.19 -3.29
CA ASP A 20 -2.92 -14.09 -2.92
C ASP A 20 -3.52 -12.70 -3.18
N PRO A 21 -4.79 -12.62 -3.65
CA PRO A 21 -5.48 -11.35 -3.85
C PRO A 21 -5.97 -10.76 -2.53
N CYS A 22 -5.35 -9.67 -2.11
CA CYS A 22 -5.72 -8.88 -0.94
C CYS A 22 -6.40 -7.57 -1.35
N SER A 23 -7.21 -6.99 -0.46
CA SER A 23 -7.77 -5.63 -0.64
C SER A 23 -7.33 -4.74 0.51
N ILE A 24 -6.88 -3.52 0.22
CA ILE A 24 -6.48 -2.55 1.25
C ILE A 24 -7.73 -2.15 2.06
N VAL A 25 -7.71 -2.38 3.36
CA VAL A 25 -8.79 -1.95 4.27
C VAL A 25 -8.55 -0.50 4.72
N GLU A 26 -7.31 -0.20 5.09
CA GLU A 26 -6.86 1.11 5.55
C GLU A 26 -5.40 1.32 5.13
N ASN A 27 -5.03 2.57 4.83
CA ASN A 27 -3.66 2.96 4.50
C ASN A 27 -3.26 4.16 5.36
N GLU A 28 -2.26 3.97 6.23
CA GLU A 28 -1.69 5.02 7.07
C GLU A 28 -0.28 5.37 6.61
N VAL A 29 -0.05 6.64 6.27
CA VAL A 29 1.27 7.12 5.86
C VAL A 29 2.00 7.68 7.09
N VAL A 30 2.94 6.91 7.63
CA VAL A 30 3.71 7.29 8.81
C VAL A 30 5.04 7.91 8.42
N LYS A 31 5.35 9.11 8.94
CA LYS A 31 6.66 9.74 8.79
C LYS A 31 7.40 9.74 10.13
N PRO A 32 8.50 8.98 10.29
CA PRO A 32 9.24 8.95 11.54
C PRO A 32 9.96 10.29 11.77
N GLY A 33 10.10 10.69 13.05
CA GLY A 33 10.73 11.97 13.41
C GLY A 33 12.20 12.10 12.98
N LYS A 34 12.89 10.97 12.78
CA LYS A 34 14.20 10.89 12.13
C LYS A 34 14.21 9.69 11.18
N GLY A 35 14.36 9.94 9.88
CA GLY A 35 14.39 8.89 8.85
C GLY A 35 13.48 9.20 7.67
N GLN A 36 13.48 8.31 6.68
CA GLN A 36 12.48 8.34 5.61
C GLN A 36 11.27 7.49 6.00
N ALA A 37 10.11 7.88 5.48
CA ALA A 37 8.88 7.11 5.50
C ALA A 37 8.93 6.00 4.46
#